data_AF-A0A2M8NIR3-F1
#
_entry.id   AF-A0A2M8NIR3-F1
#
_cell.length_a   1.000
_cell.length_b   1.000
_cell.length_c   1.000
_cell.angle_alpha   90.00
_cell.angle_beta   90.00
_cell.angle_gamma   90.00
#
_symmetry.space_group_name_H-M   'P 1'
#
loop_
_entity.id
_entity.type
_entity.pdbx_description
1 polymer ?
#
loop_
_entity_poly.entity_id
_entity_poly.type
_entity_poly.pdbx_seq_one_letter_code
_entity_poly.pdbx_strand_id
1 'polypeptide(L)'
;MIDHIQSLSNALNTAPTPESAAQALAAWLAAYLGAHAAVGLRNGGGLMLYGDPGDVDVDALCSALLDLYNLPGAQLVTPDTFLFAPALIVPISDGMTRLGMVWAMGDPASLEPALPLVVAVTGIFAARLIAFRQAERWTQTRARLSDIGGSIQQTNLSAPFESLWDIIDEHINALFDASAVMVALYDAERDQLTFPLVSEDGSREDRD
;
A
#
# COMPACT_ATOMS: atom_id res chain seq x y z
N MET A 1 -6.25 -14.92 -9.86
CA MET A 1 -5.35 -13.80 -9.49
C MET A 1 -6.16 -12.52 -9.32
N ILE A 2 -6.86 -12.07 -10.37
CA ILE A 2 -7.94 -11.05 -10.32
C ILE A 2 -8.76 -11.16 -9.04
N ASP A 3 -9.29 -12.36 -8.78
CA ASP A 3 -10.19 -12.68 -7.68
C ASP A 3 -9.56 -12.41 -6.30
N HIS A 4 -8.25 -12.62 -6.17
CA HIS A 4 -7.52 -12.32 -4.93
C HIS A 4 -7.39 -10.81 -4.74
N ILE A 5 -7.03 -10.05 -5.78
CA ILE A 5 -6.86 -8.59 -5.68
C ILE A 5 -8.22 -7.90 -5.52
N GLN A 6 -9.26 -8.39 -6.17
CA GLN A 6 -10.64 -7.91 -5.98
C GLN A 6 -11.17 -8.27 -4.57
N SER A 7 -10.79 -9.42 -4.01
CA SER A 7 -11.05 -9.77 -2.60
C SER A 7 -10.34 -8.82 -1.63
N LEU A 8 -9.08 -8.48 -1.88
CA LEU A 8 -8.35 -7.46 -1.11
C LEU A 8 -9.03 -6.08 -1.22
N SER A 9 -9.35 -5.64 -2.44
CA SER A 9 -10.05 -4.38 -2.71
C SER A 9 -11.36 -4.29 -1.92
N ASN A 10 -12.17 -5.36 -1.94
CA ASN A 10 -13.40 -5.45 -1.14
C ASN A 10 -13.11 -5.37 0.38
N ALA A 11 -12.09 -6.06 0.88
CA ALA A 11 -11.72 -6.02 2.30
C ALA A 11 -11.23 -4.61 2.73
N LEU A 12 -10.38 -3.97 1.93
CA LEU A 12 -9.90 -2.60 2.18
C LEU A 12 -11.03 -1.57 2.09
N ASN A 13 -11.98 -1.75 1.17
CA ASN A 13 -13.10 -0.84 0.98
C ASN A 13 -14.20 -0.98 2.03
N THR A 14 -14.42 -2.18 2.55
CA THR A 14 -15.35 -2.45 3.66
C THR A 14 -14.74 -2.22 5.05
N ALA A 15 -13.41 -2.17 5.17
CA ALA A 15 -12.74 -1.82 6.42
C ALA A 15 -13.16 -0.42 6.92
N PRO A 16 -13.67 -0.31 8.17
CA PRO A 16 -14.15 0.97 8.72
C PRO A 16 -13.03 1.92 9.15
N THR A 17 -11.80 1.45 9.34
CA THR A 17 -10.69 2.25 9.88
C THR A 17 -9.34 1.91 9.21
N PRO A 18 -8.32 2.78 9.33
CA PRO A 18 -6.95 2.48 8.88
C PRO A 18 -6.38 1.17 9.43
N GLU A 19 -6.62 0.88 10.71
CA GLU A 19 -6.09 -0.29 11.42
C GLU A 19 -6.73 -1.59 10.94
N SER A 20 -8.05 -1.58 10.76
CA SER A 20 -8.79 -2.74 10.21
C SER A 20 -8.44 -2.99 8.73
N ALA A 21 -8.15 -1.93 7.97
CA ALA A 21 -7.64 -2.05 6.61
C ALA A 21 -6.18 -2.57 6.57
N ALA A 22 -5.32 -2.12 7.49
CA ALA A 22 -3.96 -2.64 7.65
C ALA A 22 -3.96 -4.13 7.99
N GLN A 23 -4.82 -4.55 8.93
CA GLN A 23 -4.98 -5.96 9.32
C GLN A 23 -5.52 -6.81 8.16
N ALA A 24 -6.44 -6.27 7.34
CA ALA A 24 -6.93 -6.94 6.13
C ALA A 24 -5.83 -7.13 5.07
N LEU A 25 -5.01 -6.10 4.81
CA LEU A 25 -3.86 -6.21 3.91
C LEU A 25 -2.84 -7.23 4.42
N ALA A 26 -2.49 -7.18 5.70
CA ALA A 26 -1.53 -8.11 6.29
C ALA A 26 -1.99 -9.57 6.20
N ALA A 27 -3.25 -9.85 6.57
CA ALA A 27 -3.82 -11.19 6.47
C ALA A 27 -3.90 -11.70 5.02
N TRP A 28 -4.20 -10.81 4.06
CA TRP A 28 -4.20 -11.15 2.64
C TRP A 28 -2.79 -11.44 2.11
N LEU A 29 -1.80 -10.62 2.46
CA LEU A 29 -0.40 -10.83 2.07
C LEU A 29 0.13 -12.15 2.62
N ALA A 30 -0.11 -12.45 3.90
CA ALA A 30 0.31 -13.70 4.51
C ALA A 30 -0.30 -14.92 3.77
N ALA A 31 -1.60 -14.86 3.48
CA ALA A 31 -2.31 -15.91 2.76
C ALA A 31 -1.91 -16.05 1.28
N TYR A 32 -1.54 -14.95 0.61
CA TYR A 32 -1.11 -14.96 -0.80
C TYR A 32 0.35 -15.42 -0.96
N LEU A 33 1.24 -14.94 -0.09
CA LEU A 33 2.68 -15.22 -0.16
C LEU A 33 3.07 -16.56 0.50
N GLY A 34 2.20 -17.14 1.34
CA GLY A 34 2.55 -18.28 2.19
C GLY A 34 3.61 -17.92 3.25
N ALA A 35 3.62 -16.67 3.68
CA ALA A 35 4.68 -16.04 4.47
C ALA A 35 4.10 -15.30 5.68
N HIS A 36 4.96 -14.87 6.61
CA HIS A 36 4.54 -13.93 7.66
C HIS A 36 4.42 -12.53 7.05
N ALA A 37 3.36 -11.78 7.39
CA ALA A 37 3.17 -10.43 6.89
C ALA A 37 2.50 -9.51 7.92
N ALA A 38 3.05 -8.30 8.03
CA ALA A 38 2.56 -7.24 8.90
C ALA A 38 2.55 -5.89 8.18
N VAL A 39 1.67 -5.00 8.63
CA VAL A 39 1.53 -3.64 8.12
C VAL A 39 1.75 -2.69 9.28
N GLY A 40 2.84 -1.93 9.24
CA GLY A 40 3.17 -0.91 10.23
C GLY A 40 2.58 0.44 9.84
N LEU A 41 1.56 0.92 10.53
CA LEU A 41 1.06 2.29 10.35
C LEU A 41 1.78 3.24 11.30
N ARG A 42 2.11 4.45 10.82
CA ARG A 42 2.68 5.48 11.69
C ARG A 42 1.59 6.08 12.59
N ASN A 43 1.77 5.94 13.91
CA ASN A 43 0.93 6.57 14.92
C ASN A 43 1.76 7.60 15.71
N GLY A 44 1.55 8.88 15.41
CA GLY A 44 2.31 9.99 16.01
C GLY A 44 3.83 9.89 15.75
N GLY A 45 4.58 9.65 16.83
CA GLY A 45 6.04 9.49 16.81
C GLY A 45 6.53 8.06 16.58
N GLY A 46 5.65 7.05 16.60
CA GLY A 46 6.01 5.64 16.50
C GLY A 46 5.29 4.89 15.40
N LEU A 47 5.50 3.57 15.37
CA LEU A 47 4.86 2.62 14.46
C LEU A 47 3.92 1.70 15.25
N MET A 48 2.78 1.33 14.66
CA MET A 48 1.87 0.30 15.17
C MET A 48 1.76 -0.80 14.12
N LEU A 49 2.11 -2.03 14.48
CA LEU A 49 2.04 -3.19 13.58
C LEU A 49 0.67 -3.89 13.64
N TYR A 50 0.16 -4.28 12.48
CA TYR A 50 -1.08 -5.03 12.30
C TYR A 50 -0.80 -6.25 11.42
N GLY A 51 -1.17 -7.46 11.88
CA GLY A 51 -0.85 -8.72 11.20
C GLY A 51 0.04 -9.62 12.03
N ASP A 52 0.78 -10.49 11.35
CA ASP A 52 1.73 -11.44 11.95
C ASP A 52 3.13 -11.18 11.36
N PRO A 53 4.06 -10.57 12.12
CA PRO A 53 5.43 -10.34 11.66
C PRO A 53 6.28 -11.62 11.64
N GLY A 54 5.78 -12.73 12.20
CA GLY A 54 6.51 -13.97 12.47
C GLY A 54 7.17 -13.97 13.84
N ASP A 55 8.12 -14.89 14.04
CA ASP A 55 8.88 -15.04 15.29
C ASP A 55 9.95 -13.94 15.43
N VAL A 56 9.48 -12.69 15.54
CA VAL A 56 10.28 -11.46 15.60
C VAL A 56 9.81 -10.61 16.77
N ASP A 57 10.74 -10.03 17.52
CA ASP A 57 10.44 -9.05 18.57
C ASP A 57 9.76 -7.82 17.93
N VAL A 58 8.50 -7.59 18.33
CA VAL A 58 7.61 -6.56 17.75
C VAL A 58 8.10 -5.14 18.04
N ASP A 59 8.72 -4.91 19.20
CA ASP A 59 9.25 -3.59 19.58
C ASP A 59 10.58 -3.33 18.87
N ALA A 60 11.44 -4.35 18.74
CA ALA A 60 12.66 -4.28 17.95
C ALA A 60 12.37 -4.07 16.45
N LEU A 61 11.37 -4.77 15.91
CA LEU A 61 10.90 -4.58 14.53
C LEU A 61 10.33 -3.18 14.33
N CYS A 62 9.49 -2.67 15.25
CA CYS A 62 9.02 -1.29 15.20
C CYS A 62 10.18 -0.28 15.20
N SER A 63 11.21 -0.47 16.02
CA SER A 63 12.39 0.39 16.05
C SER A 63 13.17 0.34 14.73
N ALA A 64 13.48 -0.86 14.23
CA ALA A 64 14.24 -1.03 13.00
C ALA A 64 13.49 -0.49 11.76
N LEU A 65 12.17 -0.66 11.69
CA LEU A 65 11.34 -0.06 10.63
C LEU A 65 11.24 1.49 10.76
N LEU A 66 11.44 2.05 11.96
CA LEU A 66 11.56 3.50 12.16
C LEU A 66 12.94 4.04 11.76
N ASP A 67 14.02 3.29 11.97
CA ASP A 67 15.35 3.64 11.45
C ASP A 67 15.39 3.54 9.91
N LEU A 68 14.80 2.48 9.37
CA LEU A 68 14.59 2.27 7.93
C LEU A 68 13.51 3.20 7.33
N TYR A 69 12.87 4.07 8.12
CA TYR A 69 11.82 4.98 7.64
C TYR A 69 12.29 5.91 6.51
N ASN A 70 13.60 6.06 6.31
CA ASN A 70 14.14 6.84 5.19
C ASN A 70 14.37 6.07 3.88
N LEU A 71 14.18 4.74 3.84
CA LEU A 71 14.38 3.89 2.65
C LEU A 71 13.74 4.48 1.37
N PRO A 72 14.50 4.63 0.27
CA PRO A 72 14.05 5.37 -0.91
C PRO A 72 12.94 4.67 -1.72
N GLY A 73 12.76 3.36 -1.53
CA GLY A 73 11.77 2.55 -2.22
C GLY A 73 11.56 1.21 -1.52
N ALA A 74 10.96 0.25 -2.23
CA ALA A 74 10.85 -1.13 -1.77
C ALA A 74 12.22 -1.82 -1.78
N GLN A 75 12.47 -2.69 -0.80
CA GLN A 75 13.72 -3.44 -0.69
C GLN A 75 13.46 -4.84 -0.14
N LEU A 76 14.11 -5.85 -0.73
CA LEU A 76 14.33 -7.13 -0.08
C LEU A 76 15.55 -6.98 0.84
N VAL A 77 15.35 -7.16 2.14
CA VAL A 77 16.41 -7.14 3.16
C VAL A 77 16.84 -8.57 3.45
N THR A 78 18.14 -8.81 3.42
CA THR A 78 18.77 -10.09 3.77
C THR A 78 19.14 -10.14 5.25
N PRO A 79 19.27 -11.35 5.84
CA PRO A 79 19.59 -11.56 7.26
C PRO A 79 21.04 -11.18 7.66
N ASP A 80 21.72 -10.38 6.85
CA ASP A 80 22.98 -9.70 7.20
C ASP A 80 22.74 -8.52 8.16
N THR A 81 21.47 -8.17 8.37
CA THR A 81 20.98 -7.09 9.23
C THR A 81 20.34 -7.64 10.52
N PHE A 82 20.10 -6.80 11.53
CA PHE A 82 19.43 -7.19 12.80
C PHE A 82 17.94 -7.59 12.67
N LEU A 83 17.43 -7.71 11.44
CA LEU A 83 16.09 -8.17 11.12
C LEU A 83 16.17 -9.61 10.61
N PHE A 84 15.46 -10.53 11.26
CA PHE A 84 15.56 -11.95 10.98
C PHE A 84 14.94 -12.34 9.63
N ALA A 85 15.58 -13.32 8.98
CA ALA A 85 15.22 -13.90 7.69
C ALA A 85 15.14 -12.89 6.51
N PRO A 86 15.12 -13.37 5.27
CA PRO A 86 14.83 -12.52 4.11
C PRO A 86 13.42 -11.94 4.20
N ALA A 87 13.32 -10.62 4.05
CA ALA A 87 12.06 -9.91 4.24
C ALA A 87 11.90 -8.74 3.27
N LEU A 88 10.71 -8.66 2.66
CA LEU A 88 10.32 -7.56 1.79
C LEU A 88 9.82 -6.39 2.65
N ILE A 89 10.45 -5.23 2.51
CA ILE A 89 10.03 -3.97 3.11
C ILE A 89 9.53 -3.05 1.99
N VAL A 90 8.28 -2.61 2.08
CA VAL A 90 7.69 -1.67 1.11
C VAL A 90 7.19 -0.42 1.85
N PRO A 91 7.71 0.78 1.55
CA PRO A 91 7.25 2.01 2.20
C PRO A 91 5.85 2.38 1.69
N ILE A 92 4.90 2.50 2.62
CA ILE A 92 3.57 3.03 2.32
C ILE A 92 3.73 4.55 2.23
N SER A 93 3.49 5.17 1.06
CA SER A 93 3.69 6.61 0.89
C SER A 93 2.73 7.25 -0.09
N ASP A 94 2.51 8.55 0.05
CA ASP A 94 1.76 9.41 -0.90
C ASP A 94 2.71 10.22 -1.82
N GLY A 95 3.93 9.72 -2.03
CA GLY A 95 5.01 10.40 -2.75
C GLY A 95 5.70 11.53 -1.95
N MET A 96 4.94 12.26 -1.12
CA MET A 96 5.46 13.35 -0.28
C MET A 96 5.65 12.94 1.19
N THR A 97 4.83 12.01 1.66
CA THR A 97 4.71 11.60 3.06
C THR A 97 4.73 10.09 3.14
N ARG A 98 5.63 9.55 3.97
CA ARG A 98 5.53 8.14 4.40
C ARG A 98 4.40 8.00 5.42
N LEU A 99 3.53 7.02 5.19
CA LEU A 99 2.35 6.69 5.98
C LEU A 99 2.63 5.51 6.93
N GLY A 100 3.60 4.67 6.58
CA GLY A 100 3.95 3.43 7.26
C GLY A 100 4.82 2.53 6.39
N MET A 101 4.84 1.23 6.69
CA MET A 101 5.51 0.19 5.91
C MET A 101 4.65 -1.08 5.81
N VAL A 102 4.85 -1.84 4.75
CA VAL A 102 4.49 -3.25 4.66
C VAL A 102 5.76 -4.08 4.89
N TRP A 103 5.63 -5.14 5.68
CA TRP A 103 6.64 -6.13 6.03
C TRP A 103 6.14 -7.52 5.62
N ALA A 104 6.94 -8.29 4.88
CA ALA A 104 6.65 -9.69 4.58
C ALA A 104 7.92 -10.54 4.67
N MET A 105 7.95 -11.55 5.53
CA MET A 105 9.13 -12.34 5.89
C MET A 105 8.96 -13.81 5.50
N GLY A 106 9.92 -14.38 4.78
CA GLY A 106 9.82 -15.73 4.22
C GLY A 106 11.00 -16.14 3.32
N ASP A 107 10.72 -17.05 2.38
CA ASP A 107 11.70 -17.56 1.41
C ASP A 107 11.96 -16.52 0.29
N PRO A 108 13.23 -16.12 0.00
CA PRO A 108 13.58 -15.29 -1.15
C PRO A 108 12.94 -15.75 -2.46
N ALA A 109 12.90 -17.05 -2.72
CA ALA A 109 12.36 -17.61 -3.96
C ALA A 109 10.84 -17.35 -4.13
N SER A 110 10.15 -17.05 -3.03
CA SER A 110 8.73 -16.64 -3.02
C SER A 110 8.55 -15.13 -2.94
N LEU A 111 9.47 -14.40 -2.28
CA LEU A 111 9.39 -12.95 -2.09
C LEU A 111 9.87 -12.15 -3.31
N GLU A 112 10.97 -12.55 -3.97
CA GLU A 112 11.52 -11.83 -5.13
C GLU A 112 10.52 -11.71 -6.29
N PRO A 113 9.82 -12.77 -6.73
CA PRO A 113 8.83 -12.67 -7.81
C PRO A 113 7.58 -11.87 -7.41
N ALA A 114 7.32 -11.75 -6.10
CA ALA A 114 6.14 -11.07 -5.58
C ALA A 114 6.32 -9.55 -5.39
N LEU A 115 7.56 -9.04 -5.41
CA LEU A 115 7.88 -7.63 -5.18
C LEU A 115 6.97 -6.65 -5.97
N PRO A 116 6.74 -6.81 -7.30
CA PRO A 116 5.87 -5.89 -8.05
C PRO A 116 4.43 -5.88 -7.55
N LEU A 117 3.90 -7.05 -7.13
CA LEU A 117 2.55 -7.17 -6.58
C LEU A 117 2.46 -6.54 -5.18
N VAL A 118 3.45 -6.76 -4.31
CA VAL A 118 3.43 -6.16 -2.97
C VAL A 118 3.56 -4.63 -3.06
N VAL A 119 4.37 -4.11 -3.99
CA VAL A 119 4.40 -2.67 -4.32
C VAL A 119 3.05 -2.17 -4.81
N ALA A 120 2.41 -2.86 -5.76
CA ALA A 120 1.09 -2.52 -6.28
C ALA A 120 0.01 -2.44 -5.18
N VAL A 121 -0.14 -3.49 -4.37
CA VAL A 121 -1.16 -3.50 -3.30
C VAL A 121 -0.81 -2.53 -2.16
N THR A 122 0.48 -2.25 -1.93
CA THR A 122 0.91 -1.18 -1.02
C THR A 122 0.51 0.20 -1.56
N GLY A 123 0.57 0.41 -2.88
CA GLY A 123 0.04 1.62 -3.53
C GLY A 123 -1.47 1.77 -3.35
N ILE A 124 -2.25 0.72 -3.65
CA ILE A 124 -3.71 0.68 -3.42
C ILE A 124 -4.05 0.93 -1.94
N PHE A 125 -3.24 0.42 -1.01
CA PHE A 125 -3.42 0.66 0.41
C PHE A 125 -3.01 2.07 0.86
N ALA A 126 -1.91 2.63 0.34
CA ALA A 126 -1.52 4.03 0.56
C ALA A 126 -2.65 4.96 0.09
N ALA A 127 -3.21 4.70 -1.09
CA ALA A 127 -4.45 5.28 -1.57
C ALA A 127 -5.58 5.17 -0.53
N ARG A 128 -5.94 3.98 -0.06
CA ARG A 128 -7.01 3.82 0.95
C ARG A 128 -6.73 4.59 2.25
N LEU A 129 -5.47 4.70 2.70
CA LEU A 129 -5.08 5.55 3.83
C LEU A 129 -5.23 7.05 3.54
N ILE A 130 -4.91 7.50 2.33
CA ILE A 130 -5.19 8.87 1.87
C ILE A 130 -6.70 9.11 1.89
N ALA A 131 -7.51 8.18 1.37
CA ALA A 131 -8.98 8.25 1.39
C ALA A 131 -9.54 8.32 2.81
N PHE A 132 -9.03 7.52 3.77
CA PHE A 132 -9.39 7.65 5.18
C PHE A 132 -9.01 9.03 5.74
N ARG A 133 -7.81 9.54 5.45
CA ARG A 133 -7.38 10.89 5.89
C ARG A 133 -8.19 12.00 5.23
N GLN A 134 -8.63 11.84 3.99
CA GLN A 134 -9.54 12.78 3.31
C GLN A 134 -10.94 12.72 3.92
N ALA A 135 -11.48 11.53 4.16
CA ALA A 135 -12.78 11.34 4.83
C ALA A 135 -12.76 11.86 6.28
N GLU A 136 -11.65 11.67 7.01
CA GLU A 136 -11.47 12.23 8.35
C GLU A 136 -11.33 13.75 8.29
N ARG A 137 -10.46 14.31 7.43
CA ARG A 137 -10.36 15.77 7.22
C ARG A 137 -11.70 16.37 6.79
N TRP A 138 -12.46 15.69 5.94
CA TRP A 138 -13.81 16.07 5.51
C TRP A 138 -14.82 15.92 6.65
N THR A 139 -14.65 14.99 7.57
CA THR A 139 -15.49 14.83 8.77
C THR A 139 -15.15 15.84 9.86
N GLN A 140 -13.87 16.18 10.06
CA GLN A 140 -13.43 17.29 10.92
C GLN A 140 -13.84 18.64 10.34
N THR A 141 -13.73 18.79 9.02
CA THR A 141 -14.24 19.96 8.29
C THR A 141 -15.76 19.99 8.35
N ARG A 142 -16.47 18.86 8.21
CA ARG A 142 -17.92 18.73 8.47
C ARG A 142 -18.31 18.79 9.93
N ALA A 143 -17.39 18.74 10.90
CA ALA A 143 -17.70 19.08 12.29
C ALA A 143 -17.69 20.62 12.43
N ARG A 144 -16.62 21.27 11.95
CA ARG A 144 -16.51 22.74 11.83
C ARG A 144 -17.53 23.37 10.88
N LEU A 145 -18.07 22.58 9.95
CA LEU A 145 -19.17 22.91 9.05
C LEU A 145 -20.47 22.20 9.47
N SER A 146 -20.57 21.44 10.58
CA SER A 146 -21.87 20.98 11.09
C SER A 146 -22.60 22.11 11.82
N ASP A 147 -21.85 23.16 12.17
CA ASP A 147 -22.36 24.50 12.46
C ASP A 147 -22.95 25.19 11.20
N ILE A 148 -22.83 24.59 9.99
CA ILE A 148 -23.10 25.23 8.68
C ILE A 148 -23.93 24.37 7.68
N GLY A 149 -23.83 23.03 7.66
CA GLY A 149 -24.57 22.09 6.77
C GLY A 149 -23.81 20.78 6.43
N GLY A 150 -24.40 19.72 5.87
CA GLY A 150 -25.79 19.55 5.43
C GLY A 150 -25.98 18.68 4.16
N SER A 151 -24.94 18.39 3.36
CA SER A 151 -25.11 17.93 1.95
C SER A 151 -23.90 17.18 1.28
N ILE A 152 -24.15 16.21 0.35
CA ILE A 152 -23.26 15.55 -0.68
C ILE A 152 -22.52 14.19 -0.38
N GLN A 153 -22.46 13.27 -1.38
CA GLN A 153 -21.97 11.85 -1.47
C GLN A 153 -21.76 11.44 -2.98
N GLN A 154 -21.16 10.34 -3.53
CA GLN A 154 -20.24 9.22 -3.16
C GLN A 154 -19.90 8.25 -4.38
N THR A 155 -18.73 7.55 -4.40
CA THR A 155 -18.36 6.13 -4.86
C THR A 155 -18.99 5.46 -6.11
N ASN A 156 -18.42 4.55 -6.95
CA ASN A 156 -17.11 3.88 -7.32
C ASN A 156 -17.35 3.23 -8.75
N LEU A 157 -16.72 2.23 -9.43
CA LEU A 157 -15.80 1.04 -9.32
C LEU A 157 -15.20 0.76 -10.76
N SER A 158 -14.49 -0.34 -11.16
CA SER A 158 -13.27 -1.05 -10.66
C SER A 158 -13.16 -2.56 -11.06
N ALA A 159 -12.62 -2.88 -12.25
CA ALA A 159 -12.04 -4.16 -12.73
C ALA A 159 -10.50 -3.98 -12.93
N PRO A 160 -9.73 -4.49 -13.94
CA PRO A 160 -9.82 -5.63 -14.89
C PRO A 160 -8.63 -6.63 -14.75
N PHE A 161 -7.76 -6.96 -15.76
CA PHE A 161 -6.49 -7.71 -15.50
C PHE A 161 -5.20 -7.72 -16.41
N GLU A 162 -5.12 -7.39 -17.72
CA GLU A 162 -3.78 -7.31 -18.36
C GLU A 162 -2.88 -6.26 -17.65
N SER A 163 -3.32 -5.01 -17.61
CA SER A 163 -4.24 -4.51 -16.58
C SER A 163 -4.11 -5.00 -15.13
N LEU A 164 -2.96 -5.50 -14.68
CA LEU A 164 -2.61 -5.32 -13.26
C LEU A 164 -2.47 -3.81 -12.98
N TRP A 165 -1.94 -3.09 -13.97
CA TRP A 165 -1.82 -1.64 -14.01
C TRP A 165 -3.16 -0.96 -14.24
N ASP A 166 -4.03 -1.46 -15.10
CA ASP A 166 -5.40 -0.96 -15.18
C ASP A 166 -6.30 -1.43 -14.02
N ILE A 167 -5.97 -2.48 -13.23
CA ILE A 167 -6.57 -2.68 -11.90
C ILE A 167 -6.22 -1.47 -11.04
N ILE A 168 -4.95 -1.09 -11.01
CA ILE A 168 -4.47 0.01 -10.19
C ILE A 168 -5.07 1.33 -10.69
N ASP A 169 -5.18 1.54 -12.00
CA ASP A 169 -5.82 2.71 -12.61
C ASP A 169 -7.33 2.76 -12.36
N GLU A 170 -8.09 1.72 -12.71
CA GLU A 170 -9.55 1.65 -12.50
C GLU A 170 -9.93 1.57 -11.00
N HIS A 171 -8.99 1.21 -10.11
CA HIS A 171 -9.17 1.35 -8.66
C HIS A 171 -8.77 2.73 -8.14
N ILE A 172 -7.69 3.35 -8.62
CA ILE A 172 -7.28 4.71 -8.22
C ILE A 172 -8.29 5.74 -8.74
N ASN A 173 -8.70 5.65 -10.00
CA ASN A 173 -9.71 6.53 -10.59
C ASN A 173 -11.05 6.37 -9.85
N ALA A 174 -11.47 5.15 -9.50
CA ALA A 174 -12.66 4.93 -8.68
C ALA A 174 -12.54 5.40 -7.22
N LEU A 175 -11.33 5.52 -6.67
CA LEU A 175 -11.08 5.98 -5.30
C LEU A 175 -10.85 7.50 -5.18
N PHE A 176 -10.43 8.18 -6.26
CA PHE A 176 -10.00 9.60 -6.22
C PHE A 176 -10.55 10.50 -7.33
N ASP A 177 -11.19 9.97 -8.37
CA ASP A 177 -11.59 10.73 -9.57
C ASP A 177 -10.37 11.46 -10.20
N ALA A 178 -9.27 10.71 -10.33
CA ALA A 178 -7.96 11.26 -10.71
C ALA A 178 -7.84 11.51 -12.22
N SER A 179 -7.35 12.69 -12.60
CA SER A 179 -7.12 13.06 -14.01
C SER A 179 -5.85 12.44 -14.60
N ALA A 180 -4.94 11.94 -13.76
CA ALA A 180 -3.73 11.25 -14.19
C ALA A 180 -3.21 10.30 -13.10
N VAL A 181 -2.66 9.16 -13.50
CA VAL A 181 -2.07 8.13 -12.63
C VAL A 181 -0.75 7.67 -13.22
N MET A 182 0.32 7.67 -12.43
CA MET A 182 1.64 7.17 -12.85
C MET A 182 2.28 6.32 -11.74
N VAL A 183 2.79 5.15 -12.12
CA VAL A 183 3.67 4.32 -11.29
C VAL A 183 4.98 4.13 -12.02
N ALA A 184 6.09 4.41 -11.33
CA ALA A 184 7.45 4.17 -11.81
C ALA A 184 8.16 3.17 -10.89
N LEU A 185 8.87 2.21 -11.50
CA LEU A 185 9.78 1.29 -10.83
C LEU A 185 11.21 1.69 -11.20
N TYR A 186 12.09 1.81 -10.21
CA TYR A 186 13.49 2.19 -10.42
C TYR A 186 14.41 0.97 -10.28
N ASP A 187 15.15 0.67 -11.33
CA ASP A 187 16.22 -0.33 -11.34
C ASP A 187 17.56 0.36 -11.04
N ALA A 188 18.06 0.11 -9.82
CA ALA A 188 19.32 0.69 -9.34
C ALA A 188 20.59 -0.02 -9.85
N GLU A 189 20.48 -1.21 -10.47
CA GLU A 189 21.61 -1.84 -11.16
C GLU A 189 21.83 -1.24 -12.57
N ARG A 190 20.74 -0.81 -13.20
CA ARG A 190 20.70 -0.36 -14.60
C ARG A 190 20.59 1.16 -14.75
N ASP A 191 20.35 1.89 -13.67
CA ASP A 191 20.06 3.34 -13.62
C ASP A 191 18.88 3.69 -14.55
N GLN A 192 17.77 2.96 -14.38
CA GLN A 192 16.62 2.99 -15.28
C GLN A 192 15.30 3.13 -14.52
N LEU A 193 14.40 3.94 -15.08
CA LEU A 193 13.00 4.04 -14.66
C LEU A 193 12.12 3.31 -15.68
N THR A 194 11.45 2.25 -15.22
CA THR A 194 10.38 1.58 -15.96
C THR A 194 9.06 2.18 -15.49
N PHE A 195 8.18 2.57 -16.43
CA PHE A 195 6.89 3.19 -16.11
C PHE A 195 5.73 2.24 -16.45
N PRO A 196 5.48 1.19 -15.63
CA PRO A 196 4.50 0.16 -15.99
C PRO A 196 3.04 0.63 -15.89
N LEU A 197 2.76 1.81 -15.31
CA LEU A 197 1.48 2.48 -15.43
C LEU A 197 1.69 3.97 -15.74
N VAL A 198 1.10 4.43 -16.84
CA VAL A 198 0.84 5.85 -17.14
C VAL A 198 -0.58 5.94 -17.73
N SER A 199 -1.42 6.77 -17.12
CA SER A 199 -2.79 7.06 -17.55
C SER A 199 -3.06 8.54 -17.41
N GLU A 200 -3.65 9.17 -18.43
CA GLU A 200 -4.13 10.57 -18.43
C GLU A 200 -5.57 10.62 -18.99
N ASP A 201 -6.44 11.42 -18.37
CA ASP A 201 -7.88 11.54 -18.64
C ASP A 201 -8.63 10.18 -18.74
N GLY A 202 -8.17 9.18 -17.98
CA GLY A 202 -8.72 7.82 -17.99
C GLY A 202 -8.33 6.99 -19.22
N SER A 203 -7.26 7.37 -19.91
CA SER A 203 -6.70 6.67 -21.06
C SER A 203 -5.22 6.32 -20.85
N ARG A 204 -4.90 5.05 -21.08
CA ARG A 204 -3.55 4.49 -20.94
C ARG A 204 -2.71 4.84 -22.17
N GLU A 205 -1.54 5.44 -21.98
CA GLU A 205 -0.57 5.59 -23.07
C GLU A 205 0.36 4.37 -23.13
N ASP A 206 0.12 3.48 -24.09
CA ASP A 206 1.16 2.52 -24.52
C ASP A 206 2.32 3.31 -25.15
N ARG A 207 3.55 3.07 -24.68
CA ARG A 207 4.79 3.61 -25.24
C ARG A 207 5.83 2.50 -25.40
N ASP A 208 6.50 2.51 -26.56
CA ASP A 208 7.58 1.59 -26.97
C ASP A 208 8.87 1.73 -26.12
#